data_AF-A0A0P9UL60-F1
#
_entry.id   AF-A0A0P9UL60-F1
#
_cell.length_a   1.000
_cell.length_b   1.000
_cell.length_c   1.000
_cell.angle_alpha   90.00
_cell.angle_beta   90.00
_cell.angle_gamma   90.00
#
_symmetry.space_group_name_H-M   'P 1'
#
loop_
_entity.id
_entity.type
_entity.pdbx_description
1 polymer ?
#
loop_
_entity_poly.entity_id
_entity_poly.type
_entity_poly.pdbx_seq_one_letter_code
_entity_poly.pdbx_strand_id
1 'polypeptide(L)' 'MNVMTGGPSYSRDGDINVRMRLGDFIDRGGKVYLDNSAAGGDRQKTIPLVITLPEGQSVPAEQIVSAS' A
#
# COMPACT_ATOMS: atom_id res chain seq x y z
N MET A 1 5.80 5.81 -2.63
CA MET A 1 5.63 4.36 -2.45
C MET A 1 4.37 3.93 -3.17
N ASN A 2 4.41 2.82 -3.91
CA ASN A 2 3.21 2.25 -4.52
C ASN A 2 2.55 1.31 -3.52
N VAL A 3 1.26 1.51 -3.26
CA VAL A 3 0.48 0.82 -2.23
C VAL A 3 -0.85 0.43 -2.85
N MET A 4 -1.44 -0.66 -2.38
CA MET A 4 -2.78 -1.08 -2.79
C MET A 4 -3.78 -0.93 -1.65
N THR A 5 -5.02 -0.62 -2.00
CA THR A 5 -6.12 -0.51 -1.03
C THR A 5 -7.30 -1.35 -1.49
N GLY A 6 -7.82 -2.19 -0.58
CA GLY A 6 -8.89 -3.15 -0.88
C GLY A 6 -8.42 -4.37 -1.68
N GLY A 7 -9.04 -5.53 -1.43
CA GLY A 7 -8.79 -6.78 -2.16
C GLY A 7 -7.45 -7.51 -1.87
N PRO A 8 -7.26 -8.73 -2.42
CA PRO A 8 -6.10 -9.56 -2.14
C PRO A 8 -4.82 -9.00 -2.79
N SER A 9 -3.71 -9.18 -2.09
CA SER A 9 -2.37 -8.73 -2.50
C SER A 9 -1.85 -9.44 -3.76
N TYR A 10 -1.18 -8.71 -4.66
CA TYR A 10 -0.29 -9.30 -5.68
C TYR A 10 1.06 -9.64 -5.05
N SER A 11 1.10 -10.70 -4.26
CA SER A 11 2.34 -11.23 -3.69
C SER A 11 2.82 -12.40 -4.55
N ARG A 12 4.11 -12.44 -4.87
CA ARG A 12 4.75 -13.65 -5.38
C ARG A 12 5.20 -14.53 -4.21
N ASP A 13 5.45 -15.81 -4.46
CA ASP A 13 6.02 -16.69 -3.45
C ASP A 13 7.36 -16.13 -2.93
N GLY A 14 7.44 -15.91 -1.61
CA GLY A 14 8.58 -15.28 -0.94
C GLY A 14 8.39 -13.81 -0.59
N ASP A 15 7.36 -13.14 -1.11
CA ASP A 15 7.06 -11.74 -0.75
C ASP A 15 6.38 -11.66 0.62
N ILE A 16 6.74 -10.64 1.40
CA ILE A 16 6.03 -10.29 2.63
C ILE A 16 4.90 -9.31 2.33
N ASN A 17 3.71 -9.62 2.82
CA ASN A 17 2.60 -8.67 2.81
C ASN A 17 2.68 -7.77 4.04
N VAL A 18 2.49 -6.48 3.84
CA VAL A 18 2.45 -5.50 4.94
C VAL A 18 1.17 -4.68 4.90
N ARG A 19 0.61 -4.44 6.08
CA ARG A 19 -0.48 -3.50 6.31
C ARG A 19 0.09 -2.23 6.91
N MET A 20 -0.34 -1.10 6.38
CA MET A 20 0.00 0.24 6.87
C MET A 20 -1.27 1.08 6.98
N ARG A 21 -1.28 2.06 7.88
CA ARG A 21 -2.41 2.99 8.02
C ARG A 21 -2.21 4.20 7.11
N LEU A 22 -3.16 4.46 6.20
CA LEU A 22 -3.10 5.61 5.29
C LEU A 22 -3.00 6.95 6.03
N GLY A 23 -3.70 7.09 7.15
CA GLY A 23 -3.66 8.29 7.99
C GLY A 23 -2.25 8.65 8.46
N ASP A 24 -1.39 7.66 8.70
CA ASP A 24 -0.03 7.91 9.21
C ASP A 24 0.85 8.61 8.16
N PHE A 25 0.58 8.39 6.87
CA PHE A 25 1.23 9.15 5.79
C PHE A 25 0.69 10.57 5.72
N ILE A 26 -0.64 10.74 5.82
CA ILE A 26 -1.30 12.05 5.76
C ILE A 26 -0.83 12.95 6.91
N ASP A 27 -0.77 12.40 8.13
CA ASP A 27 -0.34 13.09 9.34
C ASP A 27 1.12 13.59 9.24
N ARG A 28 1.92 12.97 8.36
CA ARG A 28 3.33 13.33 8.09
C ARG A 28 3.49 14.23 6.85
N GLY A 29 2.42 14.73 6.27
CA GLY A 29 2.46 15.58 5.07
C GLY A 29 2.52 14.80 3.74
N GLY A 30 2.26 13.50 3.78
CA GLY A 30 2.10 12.65 2.61
C GLY A 30 0.88 13.03 1.77
N LYS A 31 0.99 12.83 0.47
CA LYS A 31 -0.07 13.06 -0.53
C LYS A 31 -0.41 11.74 -1.21
N VAL A 32 -1.67 11.59 -1.58
CA VAL A 32 -2.22 10.37 -2.16
C VAL A 32 -2.62 10.63 -3.61
N TYR A 33 -2.18 9.76 -4.50
CA TYR A 33 -2.46 9.81 -5.92
C TYR A 33 -2.95 8.46 -6.40
N LEU A 34 -3.81 8.45 -7.43
CA LEU A 34 -4.18 7.21 -8.12
C LEU A 34 -2.98 6.71 -8.93
N ASP A 35 -2.67 5.41 -8.80
CA ASP A 35 -1.65 4.78 -9.64
C ASP A 35 -2.30 4.21 -10.91
N ASN A 36 -2.25 4.97 -12.00
CA ASN A 36 -2.78 4.55 -13.29
C ASN A 36 -1.88 3.56 -14.04
N SER A 37 -0.64 3.34 -13.55
CA SER A 37 0.33 2.43 -14.18
C SER A 37 0.16 0.97 -13.76
N ALA A 38 -0.54 0.73 -12.65
CA ALA A 38 -0.83 -0.61 -12.16
C ALA A 38 -1.81 -1.33 -13.12
N ALA A 39 -1.26 -2.20 -13.97
CA ALA A 39 -2.00 -2.96 -14.98
C ALA A 39 -2.78 -4.18 -14.42
N GLY A 40 -2.55 -4.56 -13.15
CA GLY A 40 -3.00 -5.87 -12.62
C GLY A 40 -4.25 -5.87 -11.73
N GLY A 41 -4.76 -4.70 -11.34
CA GLY A 41 -5.90 -4.52 -10.43
C GLY A 41 -7.24 -4.93 -11.04
N ASP A 42 -8.00 -5.85 -10.42
CA ASP A 42 -9.45 -5.79 -10.58
C ASP A 42 -9.91 -4.48 -9.91
N ARG A 43 -9.96 -3.40 -10.71
CA ARG A 43 -10.25 -2.03 -10.26
C ARG A 43 -11.62 -1.90 -9.59
N GLN A 44 -12.44 -2.96 -9.61
CA GLN A 44 -13.68 -3.05 -8.85
C GLN A 44 -13.47 -3.33 -7.36
N LYS A 45 -12.38 -4.01 -6.95
CA LYS A 45 -12.15 -4.42 -5.55
C LYS A 45 -10.84 -3.88 -4.96
N THR A 46 -9.88 -3.52 -5.80
CA THR A 46 -8.57 -3.01 -5.40
C THR A 46 -8.24 -1.72 -6.13
N ILE A 47 -7.97 -0.66 -5.39
CA ILE A 47 -7.55 0.64 -5.92
C ILE A 47 -6.05 0.81 -5.66
N PRO A 48 -5.21 0.81 -6.70
CA PRO A 48 -3.79 1.06 -6.58
C PRO A 48 -3.53 2.57 -6.39
N LEU A 49 -2.65 2.90 -5.45
CA LEU A 49 -2.31 4.26 -5.05
C LEU A 49 -0.79 4.48 -5.06
N VAL A 50 -0.37 5.70 -5.39
CA VAL A 50 0.96 6.20 -5.06
C VAL A 50 0.83 7.16 -3.87
N ILE A 51 1.56 6.88 -2.81
CA ILE A 51 1.58 7.70 -1.60
C ILE A 51 2.97 8.30 -1.41
N THR A 52 3.07 9.61 -1.19
CA THR A 52 4.34 10.25 -0.83
C THR A 52 4.57 10.20 0.67
N LEU A 53 5.84 10.15 1.07
CA LEU A 53 6.30 10.26 2.44
C LEU A 53 7.50 11.19 2.42
N PRO A 54 7.50 12.30 3.18
CA PRO A 54 8.65 13.21 3.19
C PRO A 54 9.95 12.50 3.60
N GLU A 55 11.06 13.00 3.09
CA GLU A 55 12.38 12.45 3.43
C GLU A 55 12.63 12.48 4.94
N GLY A 56 13.24 11.43 5.47
CA GLY A 56 13.49 11.26 6.91
C GLY A 56 12.28 10.80 7.73
N GLN A 57 11.10 10.63 7.12
CA GLN A 57 9.91 10.10 7.78
C GLN A 57 9.74 8.59 7.56
N SER A 58 9.09 7.94 8.53
CA SER A 58 8.69 6.53 8.45
C SER A 58 7.30 6.33 9.04
N VAL A 59 6.61 5.28 8.60
CA VAL A 59 5.31 4.86 9.16
C VAL A 59 5.41 3.42 9.68
N PRO A 60 4.60 3.04 10.69
CA PRO A 60 4.50 1.66 11.11
C PRO A 60 3.96 0.77 9.98
N ALA A 61 4.54 -0.43 9.87
CA ALA A 61 4.09 -1.47 8.96
C ALA A 61 3.96 -2.79 9.74
N GLU A 62 2.82 -3.45 9.59
CA GLU A 62 2.54 -4.74 10.22
C GLU A 62 2.61 -5.83 9.17
N GLN A 63 3.43 -6.85 9.39
CA GLN A 63 3.44 -8.00 8.51
C GLN A 63 2.09 -8.74 8.60
N ILE A 64 1.45 -8.96 7.46
CA ILE A 64 0.26 -9.81 7.37
C ILE A 64 0.77 -11.25 7.26
N VAL A 65 0.60 -12.01 8.33
CA VAL A 65 0.88 -13.45 8.34
C VAL A 65 -0.42 -14.16 8.00
N SER A 66 -0.47 -14.87 6.88
CA SER A 66 -1.60 -15.75 6.58
C SER A 66 -1.67 -16.82 7.66
N ALA A 67 -2.83 -17.03 8.28
CA ALA A 67 -3.05 -18.19 9.12
C ALA A 67 -2.92 -19.45 8.23
N SER A 68 -1.96 -20.30 8.58
CA SER A 68 -1.77 -21.65 8.03
C SER A 68 -3.00 -22.52 8.23
#